data_AF-A0A9X2NQ87-F1
#
_entry.id   AF-A0A9X2NQ87-F1
#
_cell.length_a   1.000
_cell.length_b   1.000
_cell.length_c   1.000
_cell.angle_alpha   90.00
_cell.angle_beta   90.00
_cell.angle_gamma   90.00
#
_symmetry.space_group_name_H-M   'P 1'
#
loop_
_entity.id
_entity.type
_entity.pdbx_description
1 polymer ?
#
loop_
_entity_poly.entity_id
_entity_poly.type
_entity_poly.pdbx_seq_one_letter_code
_entity_poly.pdbx_strand_id
1 'polypeptide(L)'
;MSADRSAGPPVVTAGDPSGAKVIVLDPAGAGNHGELPATWRPLARRRGIFWCRVPADGALTEADDLLGDRGRADPEIAVVAGGPLAAEALQLVGRHPGAAAHLLLVTPSGAGTDPSAELRAAGTDVRVVAPDAEEPLPLGHPDVVAAVRAALGDV
;
A
#
# COMPACT_ATOMS: atom_id res chain seq x y z
N MET A 1 -10.62 -19.68 17.03
CA MET A 1 -9.32 -19.31 17.62
C MET A 1 -8.45 -18.79 16.50
N SER A 2 -8.41 -17.47 16.29
CA SER A 2 -7.54 -16.87 15.28
C SER A 2 -6.10 -16.96 15.77
N ALA A 3 -5.24 -17.61 15.00
CA ALA A 3 -3.80 -17.53 15.21
C ALA A 3 -3.39 -16.06 15.24
N ASP A 4 -2.48 -15.71 16.15
CA ASP A 4 -2.05 -14.34 16.42
C ASP A 4 -1.50 -13.70 15.14
N ARG A 5 -2.33 -12.88 14.47
CA ARG A 5 -1.96 -12.14 13.26
C ARG A 5 -0.84 -11.12 13.52
N SER A 6 -0.50 -10.89 14.78
CA SER A 6 0.56 -9.99 15.24
C SER A 6 1.94 -10.65 15.31
N ALA A 7 2.03 -11.99 15.17
CA ALA A 7 3.32 -12.68 15.21
C ALA A 7 4.18 -12.35 13.97
N GLY A 8 5.45 -11.95 14.19
CA GLY A 8 6.44 -11.61 13.14
C GLY A 8 6.77 -10.11 13.06
N PRO A 9 7.61 -9.67 12.10
CA PRO A 9 7.99 -8.26 11.95
C PRO A 9 6.82 -7.42 11.41
N PRO A 10 6.54 -6.21 11.92
CA PRO A 10 5.38 -5.41 11.49
C PRO A 10 5.41 -5.06 10.00
N VAL A 11 6.60 -5.01 9.41
CA VAL A 11 6.82 -4.80 7.98
C VAL A 11 7.65 -5.95 7.40
N VAL A 12 7.19 -6.50 6.29
CA VAL A 12 7.95 -7.46 5.48
C VAL A 12 8.49 -6.71 4.25
N THR A 13 9.79 -6.76 4.03
CA THR A 13 10.44 -6.04 2.91
C THR A 13 10.92 -6.99 1.81
N ALA A 14 10.91 -6.51 0.56
CA ALA A 14 11.44 -7.24 -0.59
C ALA A 14 11.90 -6.27 -1.69
N GLY A 15 12.87 -6.69 -2.53
CA GLY A 15 13.38 -5.85 -3.61
C GLY A 15 14.42 -4.82 -3.15
N ASP A 16 14.78 -3.89 -4.04
CA ASP A 16 15.77 -2.84 -3.76
C ASP A 16 15.10 -1.64 -3.05
N PRO A 17 15.43 -1.38 -1.76
CA PRO A 17 14.84 -0.28 -1.02
C PRO A 17 15.35 1.11 -1.45
N SER A 18 16.43 1.19 -2.25
CA SER A 18 16.98 2.45 -2.74
C SER A 18 16.30 2.96 -4.01
N GLY A 19 15.51 2.10 -4.68
CA GLY A 19 14.77 2.42 -5.89
C GLY A 19 13.35 2.94 -5.61
N ALA A 20 12.50 2.92 -6.64
CA ALA A 20 11.09 3.25 -6.50
C ALA A 20 10.39 2.26 -5.54
N LYS A 21 9.51 2.77 -4.68
CA LYS A 21 8.95 2.01 -3.55
C LYS A 21 7.46 1.78 -3.70
N VAL A 22 6.97 0.68 -3.14
CA VAL A 22 5.55 0.42 -2.89
C VAL A 22 5.36 0.09 -1.42
N ILE A 23 4.62 0.93 -0.71
CA ILE A 23 4.15 0.69 0.65
C ILE A 23 2.78 0.02 0.54
N VAL A 24 2.61 -1.15 1.14
CA VAL A 24 1.34 -1.90 1.14
C VAL A 24 0.78 -1.91 2.54
N LEU A 25 -0.41 -1.35 2.74
CA LEU A 25 -1.16 -1.41 4.00
C LEU A 25 -2.12 -2.59 3.93
N ASP A 26 -1.77 -3.68 4.60
CA ASP A 26 -2.51 -4.95 4.56
C ASP A 26 -3.31 -5.19 5.86
N PRO A 27 -4.65 -5.09 5.83
CA PRO A 27 -5.50 -5.33 7.00
C PRO A 27 -5.63 -6.81 7.39
N ALA A 28 -5.27 -7.73 6.49
CA ALA A 28 -5.28 -9.15 6.82
C ALA A 28 -4.06 -9.55 7.66
N GLY A 29 -3.03 -8.69 7.70
CA GLY A 29 -1.67 -9.07 8.06
C GLY A 29 -1.04 -9.99 7.00
N ALA A 30 0.29 -10.13 7.00
CA ALA A 30 0.93 -11.10 6.10
C ALA A 30 0.33 -12.49 6.37
N GLY A 31 0.04 -13.22 5.30
CA GLY A 31 -0.41 -14.61 5.39
C GLY A 31 0.52 -15.45 6.28
N ASN A 32 0.03 -16.62 6.71
CA ASN A 32 0.57 -17.50 7.77
C ASN A 32 2.09 -17.83 7.77
N HIS A 33 2.88 -17.34 6.81
CA HIS A 33 4.31 -17.59 6.66
C HIS A 33 5.20 -16.36 6.84
N GLY A 34 4.66 -15.16 7.09
CA GLY A 34 5.48 -13.96 7.31
C GLY A 34 6.28 -13.51 6.07
N GLU A 35 5.87 -13.96 4.89
CA GLU A 35 6.49 -13.64 3.60
C GLU A 35 5.54 -12.84 2.72
N LEU A 36 6.12 -12.12 1.75
CA LEU A 36 5.37 -11.45 0.69
C LEU A 36 4.60 -12.48 -0.16
N PRO A 37 3.34 -12.23 -0.56
CA PRO A 37 2.61 -13.11 -1.46
C PRO A 37 3.37 -13.33 -2.77
N ALA A 38 3.38 -14.58 -3.26
CA ALA A 38 4.15 -14.95 -4.45
C ALA A 38 3.80 -14.11 -5.70
N THR A 39 2.56 -13.64 -5.79
CA THR A 39 2.07 -12.77 -6.87
C THR A 39 2.78 -11.43 -6.95
N TRP A 40 3.35 -10.93 -5.85
CA TRP A 40 4.09 -9.67 -5.81
C TRP A 40 5.58 -9.80 -6.17
N ARG A 41 6.12 -11.02 -6.21
CA ARG A 41 7.55 -11.27 -6.53
C ARG A 41 7.99 -10.63 -7.85
N PRO A 42 7.21 -10.62 -8.94
CA PRO A 42 7.58 -9.90 -10.16
C PRO A 42 7.75 -8.39 -9.96
N LEU A 43 6.89 -7.75 -9.16
CA LEU A 43 6.98 -6.32 -8.87
C LEU A 43 8.19 -6.00 -7.96
N ALA A 44 8.47 -6.87 -6.98
CA ALA A 44 9.64 -6.75 -6.11
C ALA A 44 10.99 -6.86 -6.85
N ARG A 45 11.00 -7.33 -8.10
CA ARG A 45 12.22 -7.27 -8.95
C ARG A 45 12.53 -5.88 -9.49
N ARG A 46 11.55 -4.97 -9.46
CA ARG A 46 11.66 -3.61 -10.02
C ARG A 46 11.55 -2.53 -8.94
N ARG A 47 10.91 -2.84 -7.81
CA ARG A 47 10.58 -1.89 -6.75
C ARG A 47 10.91 -2.46 -5.38
N GLY A 48 11.26 -1.58 -4.45
CA GLY A 48 11.29 -1.91 -3.03
C GLY A 48 9.87 -2.01 -2.49
N ILE A 49 9.48 -3.17 -1.98
CA ILE A 49 8.17 -3.41 -1.38
C ILE A 49 8.29 -3.37 0.14
N PHE A 50 7.43 -2.58 0.78
CA PHE A 50 7.27 -2.47 2.23
C PHE A 50 5.86 -2.92 2.58
N TRP A 51 5.71 -4.19 2.97
CA TRP A 51 4.42 -4.78 3.30
C TRP A 51 4.10 -4.57 4.79
N CYS A 52 3.37 -3.50 5.09
CA CYS A 52 2.93 -3.12 6.42
C CYS A 52 1.72 -3.95 6.84
N ARG A 53 1.91 -4.81 7.83
CA ARG A 53 0.88 -5.72 8.35
C ARG A 53 0.06 -4.99 9.40
N VAL A 54 -1.11 -4.46 9.04
CA VAL A 54 -1.95 -3.73 9.98
C VAL A 54 -2.94 -4.71 10.62
N PRO A 55 -3.09 -4.77 11.96
CA PRO A 55 -2.68 -3.76 12.96
C PRO A 55 -1.43 -4.12 13.78
N ALA A 56 -0.41 -4.79 13.20
CA ALA A 56 0.82 -5.05 13.94
C ALA A 56 1.47 -3.73 14.39
N ASP A 57 1.95 -3.71 15.63
CA ASP A 57 2.52 -2.50 16.24
C ASP A 57 3.72 -2.00 15.44
N GLY A 58 3.76 -0.68 15.19
CA GLY A 58 4.77 -0.03 14.35
C GLY A 58 4.56 -0.12 12.83
N ALA A 59 3.61 -0.90 12.31
CA ALA A 59 3.42 -1.04 10.86
C ALA A 59 3.01 0.28 10.17
N LEU A 60 2.13 1.06 10.81
CA LEU A 60 1.74 2.39 10.32
C LEU A 60 2.80 3.46 10.60
N THR A 61 3.55 3.32 11.69
CA THR A 61 4.67 4.23 12.01
C THR A 61 5.76 4.12 10.94
N GLU A 62 6.16 2.90 10.57
CA GLU A 62 7.16 2.69 9.51
C GLU A 62 6.68 3.27 8.16
N ALA A 63 5.39 3.12 7.83
CA ALA A 63 4.82 3.71 6.62
C ALA A 63 4.83 5.25 6.66
N ASP A 64 4.60 5.84 7.84
CA ASP A 64 4.65 7.28 8.07
C ASP A 64 6.06 7.83 7.94
N ASP A 65 7.04 7.15 8.55
CA ASP A 65 8.46 7.51 8.50
C ASP A 65 8.97 7.45 7.06
N LEU A 66 8.65 6.40 6.30
CA LEU A 66 9.03 6.28 4.88
C LEU A 66 8.48 7.41 4.00
N LEU A 67 7.28 7.91 4.31
CA LEU A 67 6.69 9.05 3.60
C LEU A 67 7.31 10.38 4.05
N GLY A 68 7.52 10.55 5.36
CA GLY A 68 8.09 11.76 5.95
C GLY A 68 9.56 11.98 5.62
N ASP A 69 10.33 10.90 5.49
CA ASP A 69 11.75 10.93 5.14
C ASP A 69 12.01 11.15 3.65
N ARG A 70 10.97 11.13 2.81
CA ARG A 70 11.13 11.26 1.35
C ARG A 70 11.67 12.63 0.96
N GLY A 71 12.90 12.64 0.44
CA GLY A 71 13.50 13.79 -0.21
C GLY A 71 12.97 14.04 -1.62
N ARG A 72 13.17 15.26 -2.13
CA ARG A 72 12.75 15.66 -3.49
C ARG A 72 13.47 14.88 -4.60
N ALA A 73 14.71 14.46 -4.35
CA ALA A 73 15.52 13.69 -5.30
C ALA A 73 15.30 12.18 -5.18
N ASP A 74 14.56 11.74 -4.16
CA ASP A 74 14.34 10.31 -3.92
C ASP A 74 13.38 9.73 -4.96
N PRO A 75 13.54 8.44 -5.29
CA PRO A 75 12.61 7.74 -6.15
C PRO A 75 11.16 7.82 -5.66
N GLU A 76 10.23 7.60 -6.59
CA GLU A 76 8.81 7.67 -6.29
C GLU A 76 8.37 6.62 -5.25
N ILE A 77 7.35 6.99 -4.48
CA ILE A 77 6.65 6.11 -3.55
C ILE A 77 5.21 5.96 -4.01
N ALA A 78 4.75 4.72 -4.12
CA ALA A 78 3.33 4.38 -4.24
C ALA A 78 2.82 3.78 -2.94
N VAL A 79 1.57 4.09 -2.57
CA VAL A 79 0.88 3.49 -1.43
C VAL A 79 -0.29 2.65 -1.94
N VAL A 80 -0.41 1.41 -1.49
CA VAL A 80 -1.52 0.50 -1.79
C VAL A 80 -2.21 0.12 -0.50
N ALA A 81 -3.51 0.32 -0.39
CA ALA A 81 -4.26 0.03 0.83
C ALA A 81 -5.40 -0.94 0.56
N GLY A 82 -5.49 -2.01 1.38
CA GLY A 82 -6.64 -2.89 1.40
C GLY A 82 -7.88 -2.20 1.95
N GLY A 83 -9.06 -2.66 1.52
CA GLY A 83 -10.34 -1.95 1.66
C GLY A 83 -10.62 -1.27 3.02
N PRO A 84 -10.52 -1.99 4.14
CA PRO A 84 -10.72 -1.45 5.49
C PRO A 84 -9.78 -0.30 5.89
N LEU A 85 -8.64 -0.13 5.23
CA LEU A 85 -7.62 0.87 5.57
C LEU A 85 -7.66 2.08 4.63
N ALA A 86 -8.70 2.22 3.81
CA ALA A 86 -8.76 3.30 2.83
C ALA A 86 -8.73 4.69 3.48
N ALA A 87 -9.48 4.89 4.58
CA ALA A 87 -9.52 6.16 5.29
C ALA A 87 -8.17 6.47 5.97
N GLU A 88 -7.56 5.46 6.59
CA GLU A 88 -6.25 5.55 7.23
C GLU A 88 -5.16 5.86 6.21
N ALA A 89 -5.21 5.25 5.02
CA ALA A 89 -4.28 5.54 3.93
C ALA A 89 -4.40 6.97 3.42
N LEU A 90 -5.63 7.47 3.27
CA LEU A 90 -5.90 8.86 2.90
C LEU A 90 -5.35 9.85 3.94
N GLN A 91 -5.56 9.57 5.23
CA GLN A 91 -5.00 10.38 6.32
C GLN A 91 -3.48 10.31 6.36
N LEU A 92 -2.89 9.12 6.23
CA LEU A 92 -1.45 8.89 6.23
C LEU A 92 -0.77 9.68 5.11
N VAL A 93 -1.26 9.54 3.88
CA VAL A 93 -0.71 10.28 2.72
C VAL A 93 -0.99 11.78 2.86
N GLY A 94 -2.13 12.18 3.41
CA GLY A 94 -2.48 13.58 3.64
C GLY A 94 -1.56 14.31 4.62
N ARG A 95 -0.89 13.60 5.54
CA ARG A 95 0.14 14.17 6.42
C ARG A 95 1.42 14.53 5.68
N HIS A 96 1.66 13.94 4.50
CA HIS A 96 2.86 14.14 3.69
C HIS A 96 2.51 14.52 2.24
N PRO A 97 1.96 15.72 1.99
CA PRO A 97 1.52 16.12 0.65
C PRO A 97 2.65 16.01 -0.39
N GLY A 98 2.39 15.29 -1.49
CA GLY A 98 3.34 15.08 -2.57
C GLY A 98 4.41 13.99 -2.31
N ALA A 99 4.45 13.39 -1.11
CA ALA A 99 5.37 12.29 -0.82
C ALA A 99 4.96 10.98 -1.52
N ALA A 100 3.67 10.73 -1.72
CA ALA A 100 3.22 9.62 -2.57
C ALA A 100 2.91 10.12 -3.99
N ALA A 101 3.51 9.50 -5.00
CA ALA A 101 3.15 9.72 -6.40
C ALA A 101 1.80 9.06 -6.72
N HIS A 102 1.54 7.89 -6.12
CA HIS A 102 0.30 7.13 -6.30
C HIS A 102 -0.29 6.70 -4.96
N LEU A 103 -1.62 6.77 -4.83
CA LEU A 103 -2.38 6.11 -3.78
C LEU A 103 -3.44 5.21 -4.43
N LEU A 104 -3.32 3.90 -4.23
CA LEU A 104 -4.19 2.88 -4.80
C LEU A 104 -5.04 2.25 -3.69
N LEU A 105 -6.35 2.46 -3.76
CA LEU A 105 -7.31 1.95 -2.78
C LEU A 105 -7.97 0.68 -3.34
N VAL A 106 -7.66 -0.48 -2.78
CA VAL A 106 -8.17 -1.78 -3.24
C VAL A 106 -9.48 -2.09 -2.55
N THR A 107 -10.58 -2.14 -3.32
CA THR A 107 -11.93 -2.43 -2.79
C THR A 107 -12.25 -1.64 -1.51
N PRO A 108 -12.14 -0.29 -1.52
CA PRO A 108 -12.31 0.54 -0.32
C PRO A 108 -13.68 0.32 0.32
N SER A 109 -13.70 0.15 1.65
CA SER A 109 -14.95 0.07 2.41
C SER A 109 -15.25 1.41 3.09
N GLY A 110 -16.48 1.89 2.96
CA GLY A 110 -16.96 3.12 3.61
C GLY A 110 -17.34 4.22 2.62
N ALA A 111 -18.36 4.99 2.99
CA ALA A 111 -18.80 6.18 2.25
C ALA A 111 -18.39 7.44 3.03
N GLY A 112 -17.75 8.39 2.37
CA GLY A 112 -17.32 9.64 2.98
C GLY A 112 -16.96 10.69 1.95
N THR A 113 -16.82 11.94 2.39
CA THR A 113 -16.25 13.06 1.62
C THR A 113 -14.98 12.62 0.90
N ASP A 114 -14.64 13.24 -0.23
CA ASP A 114 -13.52 12.82 -1.07
C ASP A 114 -12.20 13.55 -0.69
N PRO A 115 -11.44 13.13 0.36
CA PRO A 115 -10.14 13.72 0.68
C PRO A 115 -9.12 13.51 -0.45
N SER A 116 -9.44 12.70 -1.46
CA SER A 116 -8.55 12.52 -2.61
C SER A 116 -8.46 13.76 -3.49
N ALA A 117 -9.40 14.73 -3.41
CA ALA A 117 -9.27 15.99 -4.14
C ALA A 117 -8.05 16.81 -3.69
N GLU A 118 -7.82 16.93 -2.38
CA GLU A 118 -6.67 17.63 -1.81
C GLU A 118 -5.36 16.92 -2.15
N LEU A 119 -5.35 15.58 -2.05
CA LEU A 119 -4.19 14.77 -2.44
C LEU A 119 -3.85 14.92 -3.92
N ARG A 120 -4.86 14.92 -4.80
CA ARG A 120 -4.67 15.18 -6.23
C ARG A 120 -4.14 16.57 -6.51
N ALA A 121 -4.63 17.59 -5.79
CA ALA A 121 -4.10 18.95 -5.88
C ALA A 121 -2.63 19.03 -5.43
N ALA A 122 -2.21 18.20 -4.48
CA ALA A 122 -0.83 18.05 -4.04
C ALA A 122 0.04 17.18 -4.97
N GLY A 123 -0.52 16.66 -6.07
CA GLY A 123 0.19 15.88 -7.08
C GLY A 123 0.18 14.37 -6.87
N THR A 124 -0.60 13.85 -5.91
CA THR A 124 -0.79 12.41 -5.72
C THR A 124 -1.90 11.89 -6.64
N ASP A 125 -1.59 10.91 -7.48
CA ASP A 125 -2.58 10.21 -8.29
C ASP A 125 -3.34 9.16 -7.46
N VAL A 126 -4.58 9.48 -7.10
CA VAL A 126 -5.45 8.61 -6.28
C VAL A 126 -6.41 7.80 -7.16
N ARG A 127 -6.32 6.47 -7.09
CA ARG A 127 -7.14 5.53 -7.88
C ARG A 127 -7.78 4.45 -7.02
N VAL A 128 -8.98 4.02 -7.42
CA VAL A 128 -9.63 2.82 -6.86
C VAL A 128 -9.28 1.62 -7.73
N VAL A 129 -8.85 0.53 -7.09
CA VAL A 129 -8.51 -0.74 -7.72
C VAL A 129 -9.62 -1.76 -7.43
N ALA A 130 -10.04 -2.47 -8.47
CA ALA A 130 -11.15 -3.42 -8.44
C ALA A 130 -12.47 -2.82 -7.88
N PRO A 131 -12.95 -1.67 -8.40
CA PRO A 131 -14.14 -1.00 -7.87
C PRO A 131 -15.42 -1.85 -7.99
N ASP A 132 -15.47 -2.75 -8.97
CA ASP A 132 -16.65 -3.57 -9.30
C ASP A 132 -16.59 -4.99 -8.67
N ALA A 133 -15.61 -5.26 -7.81
CA ALA A 133 -15.55 -6.55 -7.14
C ALA A 133 -16.74 -6.71 -6.18
N GLU A 134 -17.50 -7.81 -6.33
CA GLU A 134 -18.66 -8.11 -5.47
C GLU A 134 -18.26 -8.30 -3.99
N GLU A 135 -17.02 -8.74 -3.75
CA GLU A 135 -16.42 -8.88 -2.42
C GLU A 135 -15.00 -8.30 -2.41
N PRO A 136 -14.50 -7.82 -1.26
CA PRO A 136 -13.13 -7.32 -1.14
C PRO A 136 -12.09 -8.36 -1.56
N LEU A 137 -11.26 -8.01 -2.55
CA LEU A 137 -10.23 -8.91 -3.05
C LEU A 137 -9.00 -8.89 -2.12
N PRO A 138 -8.40 -10.05 -1.82
CA PRO A 138 -7.12 -10.09 -1.11
C PRO A 138 -6.04 -9.32 -1.88
N LEU A 139 -5.14 -8.63 -1.18
CA LEU A 139 -4.03 -7.90 -1.81
C LEU A 139 -3.07 -8.82 -2.58
N GLY A 140 -3.06 -10.11 -2.27
CA GLY A 140 -2.33 -11.13 -3.04
C GLY A 140 -3.05 -11.64 -4.29
N HIS A 141 -4.30 -11.24 -4.54
CA HIS A 141 -5.09 -11.70 -5.68
C HIS A 141 -4.44 -11.27 -7.02
N PRO A 142 -4.31 -12.17 -8.02
CA PRO A 142 -3.66 -11.84 -9.30
C PRO A 142 -4.19 -10.58 -9.98
N ASP A 143 -5.52 -10.36 -9.96
CA ASP A 143 -6.13 -9.19 -10.59
C ASP A 143 -5.80 -7.88 -9.85
N VAL A 144 -5.70 -7.92 -8.52
CA VAL A 144 -5.25 -6.76 -7.73
C VAL A 144 -3.82 -6.42 -8.10
N VAL A 145 -2.93 -7.42 -8.15
CA VAL A 145 -1.52 -7.20 -8.50
C VAL A 145 -1.38 -6.72 -9.94
N ALA A 146 -2.15 -7.27 -10.88
CA ALA A 146 -2.14 -6.83 -12.28
C ALA A 146 -2.58 -5.36 -12.40
N ALA A 147 -3.64 -4.97 -11.68
CA ALA A 147 -4.12 -3.59 -11.66
C ALA A 147 -3.11 -2.62 -11.00
N VAL A 148 -2.48 -3.02 -9.89
CA VAL A 148 -1.39 -2.25 -9.25
C VAL A 148 -0.23 -2.06 -10.23
N ARG A 149 0.25 -3.14 -10.87
CA ARG A 149 1.33 -3.06 -11.87
C ARG A 149 0.98 -2.13 -13.03
N ALA A 150 -0.24 -2.22 -13.56
CA ALA A 150 -0.71 -1.34 -14.62
C ALA A 150 -0.76 0.14 -14.17
N ALA A 151 -1.21 0.40 -12.94
CA ALA A 151 -1.25 1.75 -12.38
C ALA A 151 0.16 2.37 -12.23
N LEU A 152 1.16 1.54 -11.92
CA LEU A 152 2.56 1.93 -11.75
C LEU A 152 3.39 1.88 -13.04
N GLY A 153 2.78 1.60 -14.20
CA GLY A 153 3.49 1.49 -15.48
C GLY A 153 4.39 0.26 -15.62
N ASP A 154 4.23 -0.74 -14.75
CA ASP A 154 5.06 -1.95 -14.66
C ASP A 154 4.46 -3.15 -15.40
N VAL A 155 4.13 -2.96 -16.68
CA VAL A 155 3.58 -4.01 -17.56
C VAL A 155 4.65 -4.97 -18.06
#